data_AF-A0A9P6EIL7-F1
#
_entry.id   AF-A0A9P6EIL7-F1
#
_cell.length_a   1.000
_cell.length_b   1.000
_cell.length_c   1.000
_cell.angle_alpha   90.00
_cell.angle_beta   90.00
_cell.angle_gamma   90.00
#
_symmetry.space_group_name_H-M   'P 1'
#
loop_
_entity.id
_entity.type
_entity.pdbx_description
1 polymer ?
#
loop_
_entity_poly.entity_id
_entity_poly.type
_entity_poly.pdbx_seq_one_letter_code
_entity_poly.pdbx_strand_id
1 'polypeptide(L)' 'MKFAISTFITTLVVLVQVSAEPIATSKSYQPTPVVYHCGGPNALVCPTGYRCCGPFLQGVGGTCFQGTTGLCPL' A
#
# COMPACT_ATOMS: atom_id res chain seq x y z
N MET A 1 41.35 -36.29 -31.04
CA MET A 1 39.96 -36.28 -30.51
C MET A 1 39.87 -35.56 -29.15
N LYS A 2 40.52 -34.41 -28.99
CA LYS A 2 40.63 -33.72 -27.68
C LYS A 2 40.26 -32.22 -27.74
N PHE A 3 39.89 -31.75 -28.94
CA PHE A 3 39.46 -30.37 -29.20
C PHE A 3 37.94 -30.23 -29.37
N ALA A 4 37.20 -31.33 -29.54
CA ALA A 4 35.73 -31.30 -29.74
C ALA A 4 34.92 -31.24 -28.43
N ILE A 5 35.54 -31.62 -27.29
CA ILE A 5 34.86 -31.68 -26.00
C ILE A 5 34.83 -30.30 -25.32
N SER A 6 35.83 -29.46 -25.57
CA SER A 6 35.95 -28.13 -24.95
C SER A 6 34.94 -27.12 -25.49
N THR A 7 34.56 -27.23 -26.76
CA THR A 7 33.60 -26.31 -27.41
C THR A 7 32.14 -26.57 -27.04
N PHE A 8 31.81 -27.75 -26.52
CA PHE A 8 30.44 -28.07 -26.10
C PHE A 8 30.08 -27.51 -24.73
N ILE A 9 31.08 -27.25 -23.87
CA ILE A 9 30.85 -26.77 -22.50
C ILE A 9 30.63 -25.26 -22.48
N THR A 10 31.25 -24.51 -23.39
CA THR A 10 31.15 -23.05 -23.45
C THR A 10 29.86 -22.54 -24.08
N THR A 11 29.16 -23.33 -24.89
CA THR A 11 27.87 -22.93 -25.48
C THR A 11 26.69 -23.09 -24.53
N LEU A 12 26.82 -23.91 -23.47
CA LEU A 12 25.73 -24.16 -22.52
C LEU A 12 25.51 -23.02 -21.50
N VAL A 13 26.46 -22.09 -21.37
CA VAL A 13 26.45 -21.04 -20.34
C VAL A 13 25.69 -19.77 -20.79
N VAL A 14 25.36 -19.62 -22.08
CA VAL A 14 24.83 -18.36 -22.65
C VAL A 14 23.29 -18.34 -22.79
N LEU A 15 22.56 -19.28 -22.16
CA LEU A 15 21.09 -19.27 -22.15
C LEU A 15 20.48 -18.89 -20.79
N VAL A 16 21.31 -18.47 -19.84
CA VAL A 16 20.88 -18.11 -18.49
C VAL A 16 20.57 -16.60 -18.40
N GLN A 17 19.30 -16.30 -18.67
CA GLN A 17 18.48 -15.31 -17.95
C GLN A 17 18.73 -13.82 -18.25
N VAL A 18 17.97 -13.27 -19.21
CA VAL A 18 17.48 -11.88 -19.13
C VAL A 18 15.98 -11.87 -19.48
N SER A 19 15.15 -12.59 -18.73
CA SER A 19 13.73 -12.24 -18.66
C SER A 19 13.65 -11.02 -17.75
N ALA A 20 13.81 -9.84 -18.34
CA ALA A 20 13.29 -8.62 -17.75
C ALA A 20 11.76 -8.71 -17.86
N GLU A 21 11.16 -9.53 -17.00
CA GLU A 21 9.75 -9.39 -16.69
C GLU A 21 9.62 -7.97 -16.15
N PRO A 22 8.85 -7.07 -16.78
CA PRO A 22 8.42 -5.91 -16.03
C PRO A 22 7.81 -6.49 -14.77
N ILE A 23 8.24 -6.00 -13.59
CA ILE A 23 7.46 -6.20 -12.39
C ILE A 23 6.11 -5.62 -12.80
N ALA A 24 5.20 -6.50 -13.20
CA ALA A 24 3.81 -6.28 -13.08
C ALA A 24 3.69 -6.05 -11.58
N THR A 25 3.88 -4.80 -11.20
CA THR A 25 3.11 -4.16 -10.16
C THR A 25 1.71 -4.37 -10.68
N SER A 26 1.21 -5.59 -10.40
CA SER A 26 -0.15 -5.75 -10.00
C SER A 26 -0.32 -4.55 -9.08
N LYS A 27 -1.05 -3.56 -9.58
CA LYS A 27 -1.99 -2.90 -8.70
C LYS A 27 -2.78 -4.07 -8.15
N SER A 28 -2.26 -4.70 -7.08
CA SER A 28 -3.09 -5.30 -6.07
C SER A 28 -4.09 -4.19 -5.84
N TYR A 29 -5.31 -4.41 -6.33
CA TYR A 29 -6.42 -3.56 -6.03
C TYR A 29 -6.61 -3.73 -4.53
N GLN A 30 -5.75 -3.05 -3.78
CA GLN A 30 -5.87 -2.90 -2.35
C GLN A 30 -6.86 -1.75 -2.27
N PRO A 31 -8.12 -2.02 -1.87
CA PRO A 31 -9.07 -0.94 -1.67
C PRO A 31 -8.39 0.03 -0.71
N THR A 32 -8.14 1.25 -1.17
CA THR A 32 -7.69 2.30 -0.28
C THR A 32 -8.73 2.39 0.83
N PRO A 33 -8.36 2.19 2.10
CA PRO A 33 -9.33 2.24 3.18
C PRO A 33 -9.99 3.63 3.14
N VAL A 34 -11.32 3.65 3.10
CA VAL A 34 -12.07 4.91 3.11
C VAL A 34 -11.80 5.59 4.45
N VAL A 35 -11.14 6.75 4.41
CA VAL A 35 -10.87 7.57 5.58
C VAL A 35 -11.98 8.60 5.72
N TYR A 36 -12.66 8.60 6.86
CA TYR A 36 -13.70 9.58 7.18
C TYR A 36 -13.13 10.69 8.05
N HIS A 37 -13.56 11.92 7.78
CA HIS A 37 -13.15 13.11 8.52
C HIS A 37 -14.33 13.76 9.24
N CYS A 38 -14.03 14.51 10.29
CA CYS A 38 -14.99 15.22 11.12
C CYS A 38 -14.51 16.65 11.41
N GLY A 39 -15.41 17.53 11.82
CA GLY A 39 -15.15 18.94 12.11
C GLY A 39 -14.77 19.74 10.87
N GLY A 40 -13.77 20.62 11.02
CA GLY A 40 -13.30 21.50 9.94
C GLY A 40 -14.28 22.65 9.63
N PRO A 41 -14.07 23.36 8.51
CA PRO A 41 -14.91 24.50 8.11
C PRO A 41 -16.35 24.11 7.79
N ASN A 42 -16.59 22.84 7.46
CA ASN A 42 -17.90 22.31 7.09
C ASN A 42 -18.63 21.62 8.25
N ALA A 43 -18.08 21.66 9.48
CA ALA A 43 -18.65 21.01 10.66
C ALA A 43 -19.07 19.54 10.43
N LEU A 44 -18.21 18.76 9.75
CA LEU A 44 -18.50 17.37 9.39
C LEU A 44 -18.68 16.48 10.63
N VAL A 45 -19.54 15.48 10.54
CA VAL A 45 -19.81 14.54 11.64
C VAL A 45 -19.42 13.13 11.21
N CYS A 46 -18.86 12.36 12.15
CA CYS A 46 -18.55 10.96 11.90
C CYS A 46 -19.83 10.13 11.69
N PRO A 47 -19.79 9.11 10.80
CA PRO A 47 -20.90 8.19 10.64
C PRO A 47 -21.21 7.41 11.92
N THR A 48 -22.41 6.82 11.99
CA THR A 48 -22.84 6.03 13.15
C THR A 48 -21.86 4.88 13.43
N GLY A 49 -21.52 4.69 14.71
CA GLY A 49 -20.55 3.69 15.13
C GLY A 49 -19.09 4.16 15.07
N TYR A 50 -18.84 5.40 14.65
CA TYR A 50 -17.51 6.01 14.66
C TYR A 50 -17.44 7.18 15.66
N ARG A 51 -16.23 7.48 16.12
CA ARG A 51 -15.92 8.64 16.96
C ARG A 51 -14.91 9.54 16.24
N CYS A 52 -15.01 10.83 16.48
CA CYS A 52 -14.07 11.81 15.96
C CYS A 52 -12.83 11.87 16.84
N CYS A 53 -11.65 11.66 16.24
CA CYS A 53 -10.36 11.81 16.90
C CYS A 53 -9.50 12.81 16.16
N GLY A 54 -8.94 13.76 16.89
CA GLY A 54 -8.11 14.79 16.33
C GLY A 54 -8.03 15.97 17.29
N PRO A 55 -7.31 17.03 16.92
CA PRO A 55 -7.30 18.25 17.70
C PRO A 55 -8.69 18.92 17.65
N PHE A 56 -9.25 19.24 18.81
CA PHE A 56 -10.51 20.00 18.92
C PHE A 56 -10.29 21.51 18.71
N LEU A 57 -9.56 21.85 17.65
CA LEU A 57 -9.32 23.23 17.24
C LEU A 57 -10.39 23.63 16.22
N GLN A 58 -10.93 24.83 16.38
CA GLN A 58 -11.94 25.37 15.47
C GLN A 58 -11.37 25.44 14.04
N GLY A 59 -12.08 24.83 13.08
CA GLY A 59 -11.70 24.84 11.67
C GLY A 59 -10.64 23.81 11.24
N VAL A 60 -10.02 23.05 12.14
CA VAL A 60 -8.97 22.07 11.79
C VAL A 60 -9.55 20.67 11.51
N GLY A 61 -10.56 20.25 12.30
CA GLY A 61 -11.17 18.93 12.15
C GLY A 61 -10.27 17.75 12.58
N GLY A 62 -10.77 16.53 12.36
CA GLY A 62 -10.12 15.28 12.75
C GLY A 62 -10.49 14.11 11.85
N THR A 63 -10.16 12.91 12.31
CA THR A 63 -10.37 11.63 11.61
C THR A 63 -11.29 10.75 12.43
N CYS A 64 -12.20 10.04 11.75
CA CYS A 64 -13.14 9.15 12.39
C CYS A 64 -12.55 7.75 12.59
N PHE A 65 -12.73 7.18 13.78
CA PHE A 65 -12.30 5.83 14.12
C PHE A 65 -13.46 4.98 14.60
N GLN A 66 -13.42 3.67 14.32
CA GLN A 66 -14.49 2.74 14.70
C GLN A 66 -14.63 2.58 16.21
N GLY A 67 -15.85 2.69 16.70
CA GLY A 67 -16.21 2.73 18.12
C GLY A 67 -16.75 4.11 18.48
N THR A 68 -17.88 4.16 19.17
CA THR A 68 -18.54 5.41 19.63
C THR A 68 -17.85 6.02 20.85
N THR A 69 -17.09 5.22 21.59
CA THR A 69 -16.39 5.59 22.82
C THR A 69 -15.00 4.97 22.86
N GLY A 70 -14.10 5.53 23.66
CA GLY A 70 -12.77 5.00 23.89
C GLY A 70 -11.67 6.01 23.57
N LEU A 71 -10.42 5.60 23.80
CA LEU A 71 -9.26 6.44 23.50
C LEU A 71 -9.06 6.56 21.99
N CYS A 72 -8.58 7.72 21.59
CA CYS A 72 -8.08 7.92 20.23
C CYS A 72 -6.74 7.19 20.09
N PRO A 73 -6.50 6.49 18.97
CA PRO A 73 -5.20 5.90 18.72
C PRO A 73 -4.11 6.99 18.72
N LEU A 74 -2.98 6.68 19.36
CA LEU A 74 -1.79 7.51 19.44
C LEU A 74 -1.01 7.47 18.13
#